data_AF-A0A9Q2SAJ1-F1
#
_entry.id   AF-A0A9Q2SAJ1-F1
#
_cell.length_a   1.000
_cell.length_b   1.000
_cell.length_c   1.000
_cell.angle_alpha   90.00
_cell.angle_beta   90.00
_cell.angle_gamma   90.00
#
_symmetry.space_group_name_H-M   'P 1'
#
loop_
_entity.id
_entity.type
_entity.pdbx_description
1 polymer ?
#
loop_
_entity_poly.entity_id
_entity_poly.type
_entity_poly.pdbx_seq_one_letter_code
_entity_poly.pdbx_strand_id
1 'polypeptide(L)'
;MKQALVWIGALIVVGLALTYWKLLAALVALGLLVWGGYRAGTALRAKRQDWLNGQTARRSALAARAEFQNQQYLAGEDRGMYGTYRPESLD
;
A
#
# COMPACT_ATOMS: atom_id res chain seq x y z
N MET A 1 25.81 -47.36 -11.27
CA MET A 1 26.64 -46.13 -11.14
C MET A 1 25.82 -44.90 -10.74
N LYS A 2 24.76 -44.51 -11.47
CA LYS A 2 23.91 -43.34 -11.12
C LYS A 2 23.31 -43.39 -9.70
N GLN A 3 22.75 -44.52 -9.27
CA GLN A 3 22.21 -44.67 -7.92
C GLN A 3 23.27 -44.53 -6.82
N ALA A 4 24.46 -45.08 -7.03
CA ALA A 4 25.56 -44.93 -6.06
C ALA A 4 25.99 -43.46 -5.94
N LEU A 5 26.04 -42.72 -7.04
CA LEU A 5 26.32 -41.27 -7.03
C LEU A 5 25.24 -40.46 -6.30
N VAL A 6 23.96 -40.84 -6.45
CA VAL A 6 22.85 -40.21 -5.70
C VAL A 6 22.99 -40.45 -4.21
N TRP A 7 23.30 -41.68 -3.79
CA TRP A 7 23.50 -42.00 -2.37
C TRP A 7 24.71 -41.31 -1.75
N ILE A 8 25.82 -41.25 -2.49
CA ILE A 8 27.02 -40.52 -2.04
C ILE A 8 26.74 -39.02 -1.93
N GLY A 9 26.05 -38.43 -2.92
CA GLY A 9 25.62 -37.04 -2.87
C GLY A 9 24.71 -36.76 -1.68
N ALA A 10 23.74 -37.63 -1.41
CA ALA A 10 22.85 -37.50 -0.27
C ALA A 10 23.60 -37.54 1.08
N LEU A 11 24.55 -38.46 1.25
CA LEU A 11 25.36 -38.55 2.47
C LEU A 11 26.24 -37.31 2.68
N ILE A 12 26.81 -36.75 1.61
CA ILE A 12 27.59 -35.50 1.69
C ILE A 12 26.70 -34.33 2.10
N VAL A 13 25.52 -34.21 1.49
CA VAL A 13 24.54 -33.16 1.83
C VAL A 13 24.09 -33.29 3.28
N VAL A 14 23.81 -34.50 3.76
CA VAL A 14 23.43 -34.76 5.16
C VAL A 14 24.59 -34.45 6.11
N GLY A 15 25.83 -34.84 5.78
CA GLY A 15 27.01 -34.54 6.57
C GLY A 15 27.27 -33.02 6.67
N LEU A 16 27.16 -32.30 5.56
CA LEU A 16 27.23 -30.84 5.52
C LEU A 16 26.09 -30.18 6.29
N ALA A 17 24.87 -30.70 6.15
CA ALA A 17 23.71 -30.20 6.87
C ALA A 17 23.91 -30.36 8.38
N LEU A 18 24.36 -31.53 8.86
CA LEU A 18 24.62 -31.75 10.29
C LEU A 18 25.79 -30.90 10.82
N THR A 19 26.83 -30.70 10.01
CA THR A 19 28.02 -29.93 10.40
C THR A 19 27.75 -28.43 10.42
N TYR A 20 27.01 -27.93 9.44
CA TYR A 20 26.76 -26.51 9.20
C TYR A 20 25.31 -26.09 9.40
N TRP A 21 24.51 -26.88 10.14
CA TRP A 21 23.08 -26.61 10.34
C TRP A 21 22.83 -25.20 10.90
N LYS A 22 23.73 -24.73 11.78
CA LYS A 22 23.67 -23.36 12.35
C LYS A 22 23.86 -22.28 11.29
N LEU A 23 24.77 -22.49 10.33
CA LEU A 23 25.01 -21.55 9.23
C LEU A 23 23.84 -21.53 8.26
N LEU A 24 23.29 -22.70 7.92
CA LEU A 24 22.08 -22.81 7.10
C LEU A 24 20.88 -22.15 7.80
N ALA A 25 20.67 -22.43 9.08
CA ALA A 25 19.63 -21.80 9.88
C ALA A 25 19.80 -20.28 9.97
N ALA A 26 21.04 -19.79 10.14
CA ALA A 26 21.33 -18.36 10.15
C ALA A 26 21.02 -17.70 8.81
N LEU A 27 21.40 -18.32 7.68
CA LEU A 27 21.08 -17.82 6.34
C LEU A 27 19.56 -17.77 6.10
N VAL A 28 18.84 -18.82 6.48
CA VAL A 28 17.38 -18.86 6.38
C VAL A 28 16.74 -17.77 7.24
N ALA A 29 17.17 -17.63 8.49
CA ALA A 29 16.67 -16.60 9.40
C ALA A 29 16.93 -15.19 8.85
N LEU A 30 18.11 -14.95 8.30
CA LEU A 30 18.49 -13.66 7.71
C LEU A 30 17.67 -13.37 6.45
N GLY A 31 17.45 -14.37 5.60
CA GLY A 31 16.55 -14.27 4.45
C GLY A 31 15.11 -13.93 4.85
N LEU A 32 14.59 -14.59 5.89
CA LEU A 32 13.26 -14.30 6.43
C LEU A 32 13.16 -12.90 7.03
N LEU A 33 14.18 -12.43 7.73
CA LEU A 33 14.23 -11.07 8.28
C LEU A 33 14.21 -10.02 7.17
N VAL A 34 15.03 -10.18 6.14
CA VAL A 34 15.09 -9.26 5.00
C VAL A 34 13.76 -9.25 4.25
N TRP A 35 13.20 -10.43 3.96
CA TRP A 35 11.92 -10.55 3.26
C TRP A 35 10.76 -9.99 4.09
N GLY A 36 10.72 -10.30 5.38
CA GLY A 36 9.73 -9.78 6.32
C GLY A 36 9.80 -8.26 6.45
N GLY A 37 11.01 -7.72 6.59
CA GLY A 37 11.24 -6.27 6.63
C GLY A 37 10.82 -5.57 5.34
N TYR A 38 11.14 -6.14 4.18
CA TYR A 38 10.71 -5.62 2.88
C TYR A 38 9.18 -5.62 2.74
N ARG A 39 8.51 -6.71 3.11
CA ARG A 39 7.03 -6.81 3.05
C ARG A 39 6.36 -5.85 4.03
N ALA A 40 6.87 -5.73 5.25
CA ALA A 40 6.35 -4.79 6.23
C ALA A 40 6.54 -3.33 5.78
N GLY A 41 7.74 -3.00 5.27
CA GLY A 41 8.07 -1.66 4.79
C GLY A 41 7.21 -1.24 3.59
N THR A 42 7.00 -2.14 2.63
CA THR A 42 6.13 -1.89 1.47
C THR A 42 4.66 -1.71 1.87
N ALA A 43 4.15 -2.54 2.78
CA ALA A 43 2.78 -2.42 3.29
C ALA A 43 2.56 -1.09 4.06
N LEU A 44 3.51 -0.69 4.90
CA LEU A 44 3.48 0.59 5.61
C LEU A 44 3.50 1.78 4.65
N ARG A 45 4.33 1.70 3.60
CA ARG A 45 4.45 2.76 2.59
C ARG A 45 3.16 2.91 1.78
N ALA A 46 2.56 1.80 1.35
CA ALA A 46 1.28 1.79 0.66
C ALA A 46 0.17 2.44 1.52
N LYS A 47 0.04 2.02 2.79
CA LYS A 47 -0.94 2.59 3.71
C LYS A 47 -0.77 4.10 3.92
N ARG A 48 0.48 4.58 3.95
CA ARG A 48 0.78 6.01 4.08
C ARG A 48 0.43 6.77 2.81
N GLN A 49 0.70 6.20 1.63
CA GLN A 49 0.32 6.79 0.35
C GLN A 49 -1.20 6.87 0.19
N ASP A 50 -1.93 5.82 0.57
CA ASP A 50 -3.40 5.83 0.51
C ASP A 50 -4.00 6.91 1.41
N TRP A 51 -3.42 7.11 2.61
CA TRP A 51 -3.86 8.17 3.51
C TRP A 51 -3.61 9.58 2.93
N LEU A 52 -2.44 9.81 2.35
CA LEU A 52 -2.11 11.08 1.69
C LEU A 52 -3.00 11.33 0.46
N ASN A 53 -3.23 10.30 -0.35
CA ASN A 53 -4.10 10.37 -1.51
C ASN A 53 -5.55 10.65 -1.11
N GLY A 54 -6.04 10.04 -0.03
CA GLY A 54 -7.37 10.29 0.51
C GLY A 54 -7.57 11.74 0.97
N GLN A 55 -6.55 12.35 1.59
CA GLN A 55 -6.63 13.77 1.96
C GLN A 55 -6.63 14.69 0.74
N THR A 56 -5.78 14.42 -0.25
CA THR A 56 -5.73 15.18 -1.50
C THR A 56 -7.05 15.07 -2.26
N ALA A 57 -7.63 13.87 -2.34
CA ALA A 57 -8.92 13.62 -3.00
C ALA A 57 -10.08 14.37 -2.33
N ARG A 58 -10.10 14.46 -0.99
CA ARG A 58 -11.11 15.25 -0.28
C ARG A 58 -11.00 16.74 -0.57
N ARG A 59 -9.77 17.27 -0.62
CA ARG A 59 -9.52 18.67 -0.96
C ARG A 59 -9.89 18.99 -2.40
N SER A 60 -9.54 18.13 -3.35
CA SER A 60 -9.91 18.33 -4.75
C SER A 60 -11.42 18.23 -4.97
N ALA A 61 -12.13 17.34 -4.26
CA ALA A 61 -13.59 17.26 -4.32
C ALA A 61 -14.27 18.53 -3.78
N LEU A 62 -13.76 19.09 -2.67
CA LEU A 62 -14.26 20.37 -2.15
C LEU A 62 -14.00 21.53 -3.10
N ALA A 63 -12.79 21.60 -3.67
CA ALA A 63 -12.43 22.62 -4.65
C ALA A 63 -13.30 22.53 -5.92
N ALA A 64 -13.50 21.32 -6.46
CA ALA A 64 -14.37 21.10 -7.61
C ALA A 64 -15.82 21.51 -7.32
N ARG A 65 -16.31 21.25 -6.11
CA ARG A 65 -17.66 21.67 -5.69
C ARG A 65 -17.79 23.18 -5.56
N ALA A 66 -16.80 23.84 -4.98
CA ALA A 66 -16.76 25.30 -4.87
C ALA A 66 -16.71 25.95 -6.25
N GLU A 67 -15.92 25.41 -7.17
CA GLU A 67 -15.84 25.88 -8.56
C GLU A 67 -17.18 25.76 -9.28
N PHE A 68 -17.87 24.62 -9.12
CA PHE A 68 -19.20 24.41 -9.71
C PHE A 68 -20.26 25.39 -9.16
N GLN A 69 -20.21 25.69 -7.85
CA GLN A 69 -21.10 26.68 -7.24
C GLN A 69 -20.77 28.11 -7.68
N ASN A 70 -19.49 28.44 -7.82
CA ASN A 70 -19.03 29.72 -8.33
C ASN A 70 -19.52 29.95 -9.78
N GLN A 71 -19.45 28.93 -10.64
CA GLN A 71 -19.97 29.02 -12.00
C GLN A 71 -21.49 29.26 -12.05
N GLN A 72 -22.26 28.61 -11.17
CA GLN A 72 -23.70 28.88 -11.04
C GLN A 72 -23.98 30.32 -10.57
N TYR A 73 -23.19 30.82 -9.62
CA TYR A 73 -23.30 32.20 -9.14
C TYR A 73 -23.01 33.20 -10.27
N LEU A 74 -21.95 32.96 -11.04
CA LEU A 74 -21.60 33.78 -12.22
C LEU A 74 -22.66 33.71 -13.33
N ALA A 75 -23.40 32.61 -13.44
CA ALA A 75 -24.54 32.45 -14.34
C ALA A 75 -25.81 33.16 -13.84
N GLY A 76 -25.78 33.78 -12.65
CA GLY A 76 -26.94 34.45 -12.04
C GLY A 76 -27.96 33.47 -11.45
N GLU A 77 -27.58 32.21 -11.22
CA GLU A 77 -28.44 31.25 -10.55
C GLU A 77 -28.35 31.42 -9.03
N ASP A 78 -29.50 31.59 -8.35
CA ASP A 78 -29.57 31.64 -6.88
C ASP A 78 -28.97 30.41 -6.19
N ARG A 79 -28.92 29.27 -6.89
CA ARG A 79 -28.28 28.04 -6.43
C ARG A 79 -26.78 28.17 -6.25
N GLY A 80 -26.11 29.08 -6.96
CA GLY A 80 -24.70 29.36 -6.77
C GLY A 80 -24.41 30.05 -5.42
N MET A 81 -25.34 30.88 -4.93
CA MET A 81 -25.20 31.59 -3.66
C MET A 81 -25.71 30.77 -2.46
N TYR A 82 -26.86 30.10 -2.61
CA TYR A 82 -27.55 29.43 -1.51
C TYR A 82 -27.44 27.89 -1.53
N GLY A 83 -26.87 27.32 -2.60
CA GLY A 83 -26.80 25.87 -2.78
C GLY A 83 -28.20 25.24 -2.77
N THR A 84 -28.36 24.17 -1.98
CA THR A 84 -29.65 23.46 -1.84
C THR A 84 -30.59 24.14 -0.83
N TYR A 85 -30.09 25.02 0.02
CA TYR A 85 -30.89 25.69 1.06
C TYR A 85 -31.23 27.10 0.59
N ARG A 86 -32.24 27.20 -0.26
CA ARG A 86 -32.74 28.50 -0.72
C ARG A 86 -33.49 29.17 0.45
N PRO A 87 -33.20 30.44 0.78
CA PRO A 87 -33.97 31.16 1.78
C PRO A 87 -35.42 31.29 1.31
N GLU A 88 -36.34 31.19 2.27
CA GLU A 88 -37.78 31.32 2.02
C GLU A 88 -38.08 32.78 1.64
N SER A 89 -38.81 32.98 0.53
CA SER A 89 -39.18 34.32 0.06
C SER A 89 -40.20 34.92 1.02
N LEU A 90 -39.87 36.07 1.63
CA LEU A 90 -40.74 36.80 2.57
C LEU A 90 -41.72 37.75 1.85
N ASP A 91 -42.18 37.38 0.66
CA ASP A 91 -43.18 38.13 -0.12
C ASP A 91 -44.61 37.83 0.35
#